data_AF-A0A200Q4Z7-F1
#
_entry.id   AF-A0A200Q4Z7-F1
#
_cell.length_a   1.000
_cell.length_b   1.000
_cell.length_c   1.000
_cell.angle_alpha   90.00
_cell.angle_beta   90.00
_cell.angle_gamma   90.00
#
_symmetry.space_group_name_H-M   'P 1'
#
loop_
_entity.id
_entity.type
_entity.pdbx_description
1 polymer ?
#
loop_
_entity_poly.entity_id
_entity_poly.type
_entity_poly.pdbx_seq_one_letter_code
_entity_poly.pdbx_strand_id
1 'polypeptide(L)' 'MGLRESFISVMGKVEGQSESWHSHVSAVTVVPEYRRQQLAETPTNMLEDINDKLFALLVE' A
#
# COMPACT_ATOMS: atom_id res chain seq x y z
N MET A 1 -20.39 -3.69 18.42
CA MET A 1 -19.30 -2.95 17.76
C MET A 1 -19.06 -3.63 16.42
N GLY A 2 -19.76 -3.20 15.38
CA GLY A 2 -19.67 -3.85 14.06
C GLY A 2 -18.34 -3.49 13.43
N LEU A 3 -17.54 -4.50 13.08
CA LEU A 3 -16.37 -4.31 12.23
C LEU A 3 -16.86 -3.68 10.93
N ARG A 4 -16.32 -2.52 10.57
CA ARG A 4 -16.54 -1.98 9.24
C ARG A 4 -15.80 -2.92 8.28
N GLU A 5 -16.56 -3.67 7.49
CA GLU A 5 -16.01 -4.50 6.43
C GLU A 5 -15.36 -3.57 5.40
N SER A 6 -14.03 -3.65 5.29
CA SER A 6 -13.28 -2.95 4.24
C SER A 6 -13.42 -3.74 2.95
N PHE A 7 -13.99 -3.13 1.91
CA PHE A 7 -14.14 -3.75 0.58
C PHE A 7 -12.79 -4.07 -0.08
N ILE A 8 -11.75 -3.32 0.31
CA ILE A 8 -10.38 -3.41 -0.20
C ILE A 8 -9.40 -3.19 0.94
N SER A 9 -8.31 -3.95 0.95
CA SER A 9 -7.20 -3.78 1.87
C SER A 9 -5.87 -4.02 1.17
N VAL A 10 -4.86 -3.25 1.59
CA VAL A 10 -3.46 -3.42 1.18
C VAL A 10 -2.59 -3.45 2.44
N MET A 11 -1.61 -4.33 2.44
CA MET A 11 -0.61 -4.44 3.50
C MET A 11 0.77 -4.43 2.86
N GLY A 12 1.66 -3.61 3.41
CA GLY A 12 3.03 -3.50 2.93
C GLY A 12 3.96 -2.95 3.99
N LYS A 13 5.25 -3.01 3.69
CA LYS A 13 6.35 -2.51 4.51
C LYS A 13 7.27 -1.66 3.65
N VAL A 14 7.81 -0.60 4.22
CA VAL A 14 8.88 0.19 3.61
C VAL A 14 10.17 -0.02 4.42
N GLU A 15 11.28 -0.26 3.74
CA GLU A 15 12.59 -0.52 4.37
C GLU A 15 13.76 -0.15 3.45
N GLY A 16 14.98 -0.16 4.00
CA GLY A 16 16.21 0.15 3.28
C GLY A 16 16.92 1.40 3.83
N GLN A 17 18.04 1.77 3.22
CA GLN A 17 18.82 2.98 3.55
C GLN A 17 19.32 3.65 2.27
N SER A 18 19.21 4.98 2.19
CA SER A 18 19.67 5.75 1.02
C SER A 18 19.09 5.15 -0.27
N GLU A 19 19.91 4.92 -1.31
CA GLU A 19 19.52 4.38 -2.61
C GLU A 19 18.91 2.97 -2.58
N SER A 20 19.02 2.24 -1.46
CA SER A 20 18.39 0.91 -1.30
C SER A 20 16.96 0.97 -0.72
N TRP A 21 16.40 2.17 -0.52
CA TRP A 21 15.06 2.36 0.00
C TRP A 21 13.98 1.84 -0.97
N HIS A 22 13.11 0.96 -0.49
CA HIS A 22 12.05 0.37 -1.30
C HIS A 22 10.83 -0.08 -0.48
N SER A 23 9.68 -0.11 -1.13
CA SER A 23 8.44 -0.66 -0.58
C SER A 23 8.20 -2.10 -1.03
N HIS A 24 7.64 -2.91 -0.12
CA HIS A 24 7.14 -4.25 -0.39
C HIS A 24 5.65 -4.32 -0.10
N VAL A 25 4.90 -4.86 -1.05
CA VAL A 25 3.50 -5.25 -0.83
C VAL A 25 3.47 -6.70 -0.37
N SER A 26 2.92 -6.95 0.82
CA SER A 26 2.77 -8.30 1.37
C SER A 26 1.41 -8.91 1.04
N ALA A 27 0.35 -8.11 1.01
CA ALA A 27 -0.98 -8.58 0.67
C ALA A 27 -1.84 -7.49 0.04
N VAL A 28 -2.64 -7.89 -0.94
CA VAL A 28 -3.74 -7.08 -1.50
C VAL A 28 -4.99 -7.94 -1.53
N THR A 29 -6.09 -7.44 -0.98
CA THR A 29 -7.37 -8.14 -0.99
C THR A 29 -8.47 -7.24 -1.50
N VAL A 30 -9.26 -7.77 -2.43
CA VAL A 30 -10.47 -7.15 -2.96
C VAL A 30 -11.62 -8.15 -2.81
N VAL A 31 -12.73 -7.68 -2.24
CA VAL A 31 -13.97 -8.43 -2.12
C VAL A 31 -14.39 -8.98 -3.50
N PRO A 32 -14.78 -10.27 -3.64
CA PRO A 32 -14.95 -10.93 -4.94
C PRO A 32 -15.80 -10.18 -5.96
N GLU A 33 -16.90 -9.59 -5.50
CA GLU A 33 -17.89 -8.85 -6.28
C GLU A 33 -17.31 -7.59 -6.94
N TYR A 34 -16.19 -7.07 -6.41
CA TYR A 34 -15.54 -5.85 -6.87
C TYR A 34 -14.22 -6.11 -7.62
N ARG A 35 -13.89 -7.37 -7.91
CA ARG A 35 -12.67 -7.72 -8.66
C ARG A 35 -12.79 -7.30 -10.13
N ARG A 36 -11.64 -7.21 -10.81
CA ARG A 36 -11.50 -6.87 -12.26
C ARG A 36 -11.94 -5.46 -12.66
N GLN A 37 -12.13 -4.57 -11.69
CA GLN A 37 -12.42 -3.15 -11.88
C GLN A 37 -11.19 -2.26 -11.60
N GLN A 38 -9.98 -2.85 -11.58
CA GLN A 38 -8.71 -2.17 -11.27
C GLN A 38 -8.64 -1.51 -9.88
N LEU A 39 -9.56 -1.82 -8.96
CA LEU A 39 -9.61 -1.17 -7.66
C LEU A 39 -8.40 -1.44 -6.73
N ALA A 40 -7.58 -2.44 -7.05
CA ALA A 40 -6.32 -2.70 -6.35
C ALA A 40 -5.21 -1.69 -6.70
N GLU A 41 -5.36 -0.96 -7.80
CA GLU A 41 -4.39 0.04 -8.26
C GLU A 41 -4.28 1.21 -7.27
N THR A 42 -5.42 1.81 -6.91
CA THR A 42 -5.47 2.96 -6.00
C THR A 42 -4.75 2.70 -4.66
N PRO A 43 -5.03 1.64 -3.89
CA PRO A 43 -4.35 1.39 -2.62
C PRO A 43 -2.88 0.99 -2.78
N THR A 44 -2.50 0.38 -3.91
CA THR A 44 -1.09 0.05 -4.17
C THR A 44 -0.30 1.32 -4.46
N ASN A 45 -0.82 2.21 -5.30
CA ASN A 45 -0.20 3.51 -5.58
C ASN A 45 -0.12 4.38 -4.32
N MET A 46 -1.12 4.32 -3.42
CA MET A 46 -1.04 5.01 -2.13
C MET A 46 0.15 4.53 -1.28
N LEU A 47 0.52 3.25 -1.36
CA LEU A 47 1.67 2.70 -0.64
C LEU A 47 2.99 3.20 -1.22
N GLU A 48 3.07 3.33 -2.54
CA GLU A 48 4.22 3.95 -3.24
C GLU A 48 4.33 5.45 -2.90
N ASP A 49 3.23 6.19 -2.92
CA ASP A 49 3.21 7.60 -2.52
C ASP A 49 3.68 7.80 -1.07
N ILE A 50 3.32 6.87 -0.17
CA ILE A 50 3.77 6.87 1.22
C ILE A 50 5.27 6.58 1.30
N ASN A 51 5.76 5.62 0.51
CA ASN A 51 7.19 5.30 0.42
C ASN A 51 8.03 6.51 0.05
N ASP A 52 7.62 7.26 -0.97
CA ASP A 52 8.35 8.43 -1.47
C ASP A 52 8.35 9.57 -0.44
N LYS A 53 7.21 9.79 0.23
CA LYS A 53 7.10 10.78 1.31
C LYS A 53 7.96 10.43 2.50
N LEU A 54 7.98 9.15 2.92
CA LEU A 54 8.84 8.71 4.01
C LEU A 54 10.32 8.83 3.65
N PHE A 55 10.69 8.53 2.41
CA PHE A 55 12.06 8.73 1.94
C PHE A 55 12.50 10.18 2.09
N ALA A 56 11.71 11.12 1.57
CA ALA A 56 11.98 12.56 1.68
C ALA A 56 12.04 13.07 3.13
N LEU A 57 11.29 12.44 4.06
CA LEU A 57 11.24 12.85 5.47
C LEU A 57 12.34 12.25 6.35
N LEU A 58 12.86 11.07 5.99
CA LEU A 58 13.76 10.28 6.84
C LEU A 58 15.18 10.16 6.29
N VAL A 59 15.40 10.48 5.02
CA VAL A 59 16.66 10.26 4.32
C VAL A 59 17.31 11.57 3.83
N GLU A 60 16.60 12.71 3.93
CA GLU A 60 17.18 14.06 3.92
C GLU A 60 17.51 14.53 5.35
#